data_AF-A0AAD7AGI8-F1
#
_entry.id   AF-A0AAD7AGI8-F1
#
_cell.length_a   1.000
_cell.length_b   1.000
_cell.length_c   1.000
_cell.angle_alpha   90.00
_cell.angle_beta   90.00
_cell.angle_gamma   90.00
#
_symmetry.space_group_name_H-M   'P 1'
#
loop_
_entity.id
_entity.type
_entity.pdbx_description
1 polymer ?
#
loop_
_entity_poly.entity_id
_entity_poly.type
_entity_poly.pdbx_seq_one_letter_code
_entity_poly.pdbx_strand_id
1 'polypeptide(L)' 'LLHIPDNILNAGPMWCYWNYITERFIGYLVRSSKSRKSPYISFAHRLRDIAQSNAINVKYQLGEAL' A
#
# COMPACT_ATOMS: atom_id res chain seq x y z
N LEU A 1 14.81 -14.83 -20.91
CA LEU A 1 15.94 -14.09 -20.32
C LEU A 1 15.47 -12.68 -20.01
N LEU A 2 15.24 -12.39 -18.74
CA LEU A 2 14.83 -11.06 -18.29
C LEU A 2 16.08 -10.17 -18.37
N HIS A 3 16.11 -9.23 -19.32
CA HIS A 3 17.21 -8.27 -19.45
C HIS A 3 17.13 -7.32 -18.26
N ILE A 4 17.91 -7.59 -17.21
CA ILE A 4 18.00 -6.73 -16.03
C ILE A 4 18.83 -5.51 -16.45
N PRO A 5 18.26 -4.30 -16.48
CA PRO A 5 19.00 -3.11 -16.89
C PRO A 5 20.20 -2.88 -15.95
N ASP A 6 21.37 -2.56 -16.51
CA ASP A 6 22.62 -2.30 -15.78
C ASP A 6 22.46 -1.23 -14.68
N ASN A 7 21.44 -0.38 -14.80
CA ASN A 7 21.03 0.59 -13.78
C ASN A 7 20.65 -0.06 -12.44
N ILE A 8 20.23 -1.33 -12.39
CA ILE A 8 19.92 -2.06 -11.15
C ILE A 8 21.20 -2.53 -10.44
N LEU A 9 22.29 -2.76 -11.17
CA LEU A 9 23.58 -3.11 -10.57
C LEU A 9 24.27 -1.86 -9.97
N ASN A 10 24.04 -0.69 -10.58
CA ASN A 10 24.68 0.56 -10.21
C ASN A 10 23.84 1.41 -9.23
N ALA A 11 22.51 1.27 -9.25
CA ALA A 11 21.65 1.71 -8.17
C ALA A 11 21.84 0.72 -7.02
N GLY A 12 22.65 1.07 -6.02
CA GLY A 12 22.90 0.22 -4.85
C GLY A 12 21.64 -0.11 -4.05
N PRO A 13 21.66 -0.18 -2.70
CA PRO A 13 20.56 -0.72 -1.88
C PRO A 13 19.21 0.01 -2.01
N MET A 14 19.09 1.04 -2.85
CA MET A 14 17.83 1.64 -3.30
C MET A 14 16.86 0.59 -3.89
N TRP A 15 17.36 -0.38 -4.66
CA TRP A 15 16.52 -1.52 -5.08
C TRP A 15 16.01 -2.31 -3.86
N CYS A 16 16.88 -2.63 -2.90
CA CYS A 16 16.49 -3.33 -1.67
C CYS A 16 15.47 -2.52 -0.84
N TYR A 17 15.64 -1.21 -0.75
CA TYR A 17 14.73 -0.31 -0.05
C TYR A 17 13.35 -0.26 -0.73
N TRP A 18 13.33 -0.10 -2.06
CA TRP A 18 12.11 -0.13 -2.84
C TRP A 18 11.37 -1.47 -2.70
N ASN A 19 12.09 -2.60 -2.80
CA ASN A 19 11.50 -3.92 -2.62
C ASN A 19 10.91 -4.09 -1.22
N TYR A 20 11.62 -3.67 -0.18
CA TYR A 20 11.14 -3.78 1.20
C TYR A 20 9.85 -3.00 1.46
N ILE A 21 9.73 -1.78 0.92
CA ILE A 21 8.50 -0.97 1.03
C ILE A 21 7.39 -1.57 0.19
N THR A 22 7.71 -1.95 -1.05
CA THR A 22 6.74 -2.49 -2.00
C THR A 22 6.15 -3.80 -1.49
N GLU A 23 6.96 -4.67 -0.89
CA GLU A 23 6.50 -5.95 -0.34
C GLU A 23 5.59 -5.76 0.88
N ARG A 24 5.90 -4.82 1.78
CA ARG A 24 5.00 -4.44 2.88
C ARG A 24 3.69 -3.87 2.38
N PHE A 25 3.75 -3.00 1.38
CA PHE A 25 2.59 -2.37 0.79
C PHE A 25 1.70 -3.39 0.07
N ILE A 26 2.28 -4.28 -0.73
CA ILE A 26 1.56 -5.37 -1.39
C ILE A 26 1.00 -6.35 -0.36
N GLY A 27 1.73 -6.69 0.70
CA GLY A 27 1.23 -7.55 1.77
C GLY A 27 0.02 -6.96 2.49
N TYR A 28 0.03 -5.64 2.73
CA TYR A 28 -1.13 -4.91 3.24
C TYR A 28 -2.32 -4.95 2.27
N LEU A 29 -2.07 -4.72 0.98
CA LEU A 29 -3.08 -4.81 -0.07
C LEU A 29 -3.66 -6.22 -0.16
N VAL A 30 -2.86 -7.27 -0.22
CA VAL A 30 -3.35 -8.66 -0.31
C VAL A 30 -4.26 -9.00 0.86
N ARG A 31 -3.91 -8.59 2.09
CA ARG A 31 -4.78 -8.75 3.28
C ARG A 31 -6.09 -7.94 3.19
N SER A 32 -6.13 -6.90 2.37
CA SER A 32 -7.34 -6.14 2.07
C SER A 32 -8.26 -6.81 1.05
N SER A 33 -7.76 -7.79 0.30
CA SER A 33 -8.56 -8.43 -0.75
C SER A 33 -9.58 -9.37 -0.12
N LYS A 34 -10.78 -8.86 0.14
CA LYS A 34 -11.90 -9.67 0.66
C LYS A 34 -12.50 -10.59 -0.42
N SER A 35 -12.27 -10.30 -1.70
CA SER A 35 -12.78 -11.09 -2.82
C SER A 35 -11.69 -11.48 -3.80
N ARG A 36 -11.52 -12.80 -3.99
CA ARG A 36 -10.58 -13.37 -4.98
C ARG A 36 -11.00 -13.09 -6.42
N LYS A 37 -12.29 -12.86 -6.68
CA LYS A 37 -12.85 -12.63 -8.02
C LYS A 37 -12.72 -11.17 -8.46
N SER A 38 -12.75 -10.22 -7.52
CA SER A 38 -12.56 -8.80 -7.81
C SER A 38 -11.73 -8.11 -6.71
N PRO A 39 -10.39 -8.25 -6.79
CA PRO A 39 -9.50 -7.65 -5.80
C PRO A 39 -9.54 -6.12 -5.84
N TYR A 40 -9.63 -5.52 -7.03
CA TYR A 40 -9.64 -4.06 -7.20
C TYR A 40 -10.84 -3.38 -6.55
N ILE A 41 -12.03 -4.00 -6.63
CA ILE A 41 -13.23 -3.48 -5.96
C ILE A 41 -13.03 -3.53 -4.44
N SER A 42 -12.46 -4.63 -3.93
CA SER A 42 -12.15 -4.78 -2.50
C SER A 42 -11.16 -3.72 -2.00
N PHE A 43 -10.17 -3.36 -2.82
CA PHE A 43 -9.23 -2.28 -2.51
C PHE A 43 -9.89 -0.92 -2.52
N ALA A 44 -10.70 -0.62 -3.53
CA ALA A 44 -11.43 0.64 -3.62
C ALA A 44 -12.35 0.86 -2.41
N HIS A 45 -13.04 -0.18 -1.95
CA HIS A 45 -13.84 -0.12 -0.73
C HIS A 45 -12.99 0.17 0.50
N ARG A 46 -11.87 -0.53 0.71
CA ARG A 46 -11.01 -0.26 1.88
C ARG A 46 -10.40 1.14 1.84
N LEU A 47 -9.94 1.60 0.67
CA LEU A 47 -9.44 2.96 0.48
C LEU A 47 -10.50 4.00 0.85
N ARG A 48 -11.75 3.77 0.42
CA ARG A 48 -12.89 4.60 0.79
C ARG A 48 -13.14 4.58 2.30
N ASP A 49 -13.15 3.41 2.93
CA ASP A 49 -13.40 3.27 4.37
C ASP A 49 -12.33 4.03 5.19
N ILE A 50 -11.05 3.90 4.81
CA ILE A 50 -9.93 4.63 5.45
C ILE A 50 -10.08 6.14 5.23
N ALA A 51 -10.39 6.58 4.02
CA ALA A 51 -10.57 7.99 3.72
C ALA A 51 -11.75 8.59 4.49
N GLN A 52 -12.87 7.86 4.61
CA GLN A 52 -14.02 8.28 5.40
C GLN A 52 -13.69 8.35 6.89
N SER A 53 -12.99 7.35 7.44
CA SER A 53 -12.54 7.37 8.83
C SER A 53 -11.60 8.55 9.11
N ASN A 54 -10.65 8.82 8.22
CA ASN A 54 -9.76 9.98 8.32
C ASN A 54 -10.51 11.30 8.21
N ALA A 55 -11.46 11.41 7.28
CA ALA A 55 -12.28 12.62 7.14
C ALA A 55 -13.12 12.89 8.41
N ILE A 56 -13.66 11.83 9.03
CA ILE A 56 -14.36 11.94 10.32
C ILE A 56 -13.38 12.35 11.42
N ASN A 57 -12.22 11.70 11.52
CA ASN A 57 -11.20 12.04 12.52
C ASN A 57 -10.74 13.50 12.42
N VAL A 58 -10.52 14.00 11.21
CA VAL A 58 -10.14 15.40 10.96
C VAL A 58 -11.29 16.35 11.28
N LYS A 59 -12.52 16.02 10.86
CA LYS A 59 -13.70 16.86 11.08
C LYS A 59 -14.02 17.06 12.56
N TYR A 60 -13.82 16.01 13.36
CA TYR A 60 -14.21 16.00 14.76
C TYR A 60 -13.00 15.99 15.72
N GLN A 61 -11.78 16.19 15.20
CA GLN A 61 -10.53 16.22 15.96
C GLN A 61 -10.38 15.07 16.98
N LEU A 62 -10.80 13.84 16.62
CA LEU A 62 -10.68 12.66 17.51
C LEU A 62 -9.22 12.20 17.72
N GLY A 63 -8.24 12.89 17.14
CA GLY A 63 -6.82 12.52 17.17
C GLY A 63 -6.07 12.84 18.47
N GLU A 64 -6.70 13.50 19.44
CA GLU A 64 -6.07 13.88 20.74
C GLU A 64 -6.53 13.02 21.93
N ALA A 65 -7.11 11.84 21.71
CA ALA A 65 -7.57 10.99 22.80
C ALA A 65 -7.22 9.50 22.61
N LEU A 66 -5.93 9.21 22.39
CA LEU A 66 -5.34 7.88 22.61
C LEU A 66 -3.90 8.02 23.11
#